data_AF-A0A1X9Z261-F1
#
_entry.id   AF-A0A1X9Z261-F1
#
_cell.length_a   1.000
_cell.length_b   1.000
_cell.length_c   1.000
_cell.angle_alpha   90.00
_cell.angle_beta   90.00
_cell.angle_gamma   90.00
#
_symmetry.space_group_name_H-M   'P 1'
#
loop_
_entity.id
_entity.type
_entity.pdbx_description
1 polymer ?
#
loop_
_entity_poly.entity_id
_entity_poly.type
_entity_poly.pdbx_seq_one_letter_code
_entity_poly.pdbx_strand_id
1 'polypeptide(L)'
;MRSLINLSNIAEIELTYKRHSNTTNCPKISTSQDAYNILINNWNENKIYFLEEVKIILLSSSNRVLGISNISSECVACTIVDPRLVLVTALKANASAIVLAHNHPSGGVNQVTQTG
;
A
#
# COMPACT_ATOMS: atom_id res chain seq x y z
N MET A 1 -29.20 3.63 -41.06
CA MET A 1 -29.12 5.01 -40.54
C MET A 1 -29.75 5.05 -39.15
N ARG A 2 -28.92 5.14 -38.09
CA ARG A 2 -29.13 5.98 -36.89
C ARG A 2 -27.90 5.79 -35.99
N SER A 3 -27.03 6.79 -36.02
CA SER A 3 -25.97 6.97 -35.03
C SER A 3 -26.59 7.58 -33.78
N LEU A 4 -26.54 6.87 -32.66
CA LEU A 4 -26.68 7.43 -31.32
C LEU A 4 -25.63 6.77 -30.42
N ILE A 5 -24.44 7.36 -30.34
CA ILE A 5 -23.48 7.05 -29.28
C ILE A 5 -24.02 7.69 -28.01
N ASN A 6 -24.26 6.87 -26.98
CA ASN A 6 -24.71 7.35 -25.68
C ASN A 6 -23.56 8.11 -24.98
N LEU A 7 -23.82 9.33 -24.50
CA LEU A 7 -22.83 10.26 -23.92
C LEU A 7 -22.80 10.27 -22.37
N SER A 8 -23.67 9.51 -21.69
CA SER A 8 -23.50 9.10 -20.27
C SER A 8 -22.70 7.81 -20.14
N ASN A 9 -22.06 7.42 -21.24
CA ASN A 9 -21.46 6.11 -21.41
C ASN A 9 -19.94 6.26 -21.24
N ILE A 10 -19.52 6.14 -19.98
CA ILE A 10 -18.14 5.94 -19.48
C ILE A 10 -17.45 7.19 -18.90
N ALA A 11 -16.99 7.05 -17.65
CA ALA A 11 -15.65 7.28 -17.10
C ALA A 11 -15.78 7.76 -15.63
N GLU A 12 -15.47 6.89 -14.67
CA GLU A 12 -15.09 7.33 -13.32
C GLU A 12 -13.79 6.65 -12.92
N ILE A 13 -12.80 7.45 -12.52
CA ILE A 13 -11.53 7.04 -11.93
C ILE A 13 -11.16 8.16 -10.97
N GLU A 14 -11.19 7.95 -9.64
CA GLU A 14 -10.56 8.89 -8.72
C GLU A 14 -9.48 8.20 -7.90
N LEU A 15 -8.23 8.62 -8.13
CA LEU A 15 -7.07 8.19 -7.38
C LEU A 15 -6.49 9.41 -6.68
N THR A 16 -6.74 9.55 -5.38
CA THR A 16 -6.35 10.73 -4.60
C THR A 16 -5.19 10.43 -3.67
N TYR A 17 -4.11 11.19 -3.82
CA TYR A 17 -2.97 11.21 -2.90
C TYR A 17 -2.88 12.60 -2.27
N LYS A 18 -3.10 12.68 -0.97
CA LYS A 18 -2.98 13.92 -0.20
C LYS A 18 -1.68 13.87 0.60
N ARG A 19 -0.66 14.54 0.07
CA ARG A 19 0.58 14.73 0.80
C ARG A 19 0.36 15.72 1.94
N HIS A 20 0.85 15.40 3.14
CA HIS A 20 0.87 16.34 4.24
C HIS A 20 1.79 17.53 3.90
N SER A 21 1.36 18.77 4.15
CA SER A 21 2.05 19.99 3.72
C SER A 21 3.43 20.18 4.35
N ASN A 22 3.68 19.54 5.49
CA ASN A 22 4.92 19.69 6.24
C ASN A 22 5.98 18.64 5.83
N THR A 23 6.63 18.86 4.68
CA THR A 23 7.61 17.91 4.10
C THR A 23 8.95 17.85 4.84
N THR A 24 9.23 18.87 5.65
CA THR A 24 10.48 19.01 6.41
C THR A 24 10.65 17.91 7.46
N ASN A 25 9.55 17.35 7.97
CA ASN A 25 9.57 16.36 9.05
C ASN A 25 9.17 14.93 8.62
N CYS A 26 9.09 14.64 7.32
CA CYS A 26 8.85 13.26 6.86
C CYS A 26 10.00 12.33 7.31
N PRO A 27 9.69 11.19 7.95
CA PRO A 27 10.71 10.26 8.40
C PRO A 27 11.51 9.71 7.21
N LYS A 28 12.80 9.44 7.44
CA LYS A 28 13.68 8.78 6.48
C LYS A 28 13.93 7.34 6.92
N ILE A 29 13.80 6.39 6.01
CA ILE A 29 14.12 4.98 6.24
C ILE A 29 15.58 4.75 5.85
N SER A 30 16.38 4.27 6.79
CA SER A 30 17.77 3.86 6.56
C SER A 30 17.99 2.38 6.90
N THR A 31 17.10 1.80 7.70
CA THR A 31 17.16 0.40 8.15
C THR A 31 15.80 -0.27 8.04
N SER A 32 15.79 -1.61 8.07
CA SER A 32 14.54 -2.38 8.18
C SER A 32 13.78 -2.09 9.48
N GLN A 33 14.49 -1.75 10.55
CA GLN A 33 13.88 -1.35 11.83
C GLN A 33 13.09 -0.05 11.70
N ASP A 34 13.58 0.92 10.93
CA ASP A 34 12.85 2.17 10.66
C ASP A 34 11.52 1.87 9.95
N ALA A 35 11.56 0.98 8.94
CA ALA A 35 10.38 0.55 8.21
C ALA A 35 9.38 -0.16 9.12
N TYR A 36 9.85 -1.09 9.97
CA TYR A 36 9.02 -1.78 10.96
C TYR A 36 8.36 -0.79 11.92
N ASN A 37 9.13 0.15 12.50
CA ASN A 37 8.61 1.15 13.44
C ASN A 37 7.53 2.02 12.78
N ILE A 38 7.71 2.39 11.51
CA ILE A 38 6.72 3.17 10.78
C ILE A 38 5.46 2.34 10.52
N LEU A 39 5.60 1.07 10.12
CA LEU A 39 4.47 0.19 9.86
C LEU A 39 3.67 -0.10 11.13
N ILE A 40 4.31 -0.50 12.23
CA ILE A 40 3.61 -0.86 13.47
C ILE A 40 2.85 0.34 14.06
N ASN A 41 3.45 1.54 14.02
CA ASN A 41 2.80 2.77 14.49
C ASN A 41 1.63 3.24 13.61
N ASN A 42 1.50 2.70 12.38
CA ASN A 42 0.42 3.05 11.45
C ASN A 42 -0.46 1.83 11.12
N TRP A 43 -0.28 0.71 11.83
CA TRP A 43 -1.14 -0.45 11.71
C TRP A 43 -2.33 -0.30 12.65
N ASN A 44 -3.50 -0.79 12.24
CA ASN A 44 -4.64 -0.82 13.12
C ASN A 44 -4.48 -1.95 14.15
N GLU A 45 -4.22 -1.60 15.41
CA GLU A 45 -4.03 -2.54 16.52
C GLU A 45 -5.23 -3.48 16.72
N ASN A 46 -6.45 -3.01 16.43
CA ASN A 46 -7.66 -3.83 16.54
C ASN A 46 -7.80 -4.84 15.40
N LYS A 47 -7.01 -4.72 14.32
CA LYS A 47 -7.06 -5.60 13.14
C LYS A 47 -5.82 -6.48 12.99
N ILE A 48 -4.66 -6.05 13.49
CA ILE A 48 -3.37 -6.72 13.23
C ILE A 48 -3.32 -8.18 13.71
N TYR A 49 -4.12 -8.55 14.70
CA TYR A 49 -4.23 -9.92 15.22
C TYR A 49 -5.41 -10.71 14.63
N PHE A 50 -6.21 -10.10 13.74
CA PHE A 50 -7.43 -10.70 13.21
C PHE A 50 -7.43 -10.82 11.68
N LEU A 51 -6.84 -9.88 10.96
CA LEU A 51 -6.80 -9.85 9.49
C LEU A 51 -5.38 -9.87 8.97
N GLU A 52 -5.18 -10.55 7.85
CA GLU A 52 -3.97 -10.41 7.06
C GLU A 52 -4.12 -9.16 6.18
N GLU A 53 -3.18 -8.22 6.29
CA GLU A 53 -3.15 -7.02 5.48
C GLU A 53 -1.77 -6.86 4.82
N VAL A 54 -1.76 -6.45 3.56
CA VAL A 54 -0.54 -6.01 2.86
C VAL A 54 -0.56 -4.49 2.79
N LYS A 55 0.53 -3.88 3.27
CA LYS A 55 0.76 -2.44 3.17
C LYS A 55 2.04 -2.16 2.39
N ILE A 56 2.06 -1.00 1.74
CA ILE A 56 3.28 -0.46 1.14
C ILE A 56 3.63 0.90 1.73
N ILE A 57 4.92 1.12 2.00
CA ILE A 57 5.50 2.44 2.24
C ILE A 57 6.02 2.97 0.91
N LEU A 58 5.64 4.20 0.57
CA LEU A 58 6.04 4.90 -0.63
C LEU A 58 7.21 5.82 -0.31
N LEU A 59 8.33 5.71 -1.04
CA LEU A 59 9.56 6.44 -0.74
C LEU A 59 9.99 7.38 -1.87
N SER A 60 10.55 8.53 -1.50
CA SER A 60 11.30 9.38 -2.44
C SER A 60 12.65 8.75 -2.80
N SER A 61 13.33 9.31 -3.79
CA SER A 61 14.73 8.96 -4.15
C SER A 61 15.74 9.14 -3.01
N SER A 62 15.38 9.87 -1.95
CA SER A 62 16.18 10.08 -0.74
C SER A 62 15.72 9.22 0.45
N ASN A 63 14.91 8.18 0.20
CA ASN A 63 14.30 7.28 1.18
C ASN A 63 13.42 7.99 2.23
N ARG A 64 12.84 9.15 1.89
CA ARG A 64 11.87 9.81 2.77
C ARG A 64 10.47 9.27 2.50
N VAL A 65 9.71 9.03 3.56
CA VAL A 65 8.35 8.52 3.46
C VAL A 65 7.43 9.57 2.83
N LEU A 66 6.82 9.19 1.71
CA LEU A 66 5.80 9.93 0.99
C LEU A 66 4.40 9.57 1.51
N GLY A 67 4.20 8.34 1.95
CA GLY A 67 2.94 7.86 2.51
C GLY A 67 2.94 6.35 2.72
N ILE A 68 1.85 5.85 3.30
CA ILE A 68 1.56 4.43 3.46
C ILE A 68 0.23 4.15 2.78
N SER A 69 0.15 3.03 2.05
CA SER A 69 -1.09 2.56 1.42
C SER A 69 -1.39 1.13 1.84
N ASN A 70 -2.66 0.87 2.11
CA ASN A 70 -3.16 -0.49 2.30
C ASN A 70 -3.51 -1.06 0.92
N ILE A 71 -2.85 -2.14 0.52
CA ILE A 71 -3.02 -2.75 -0.81
C ILE A 71 -4.10 -3.82 -0.78
N SER A 72 -4.15 -4.60 0.29
CA SER A 72 -5.19 -5.59 0.50
C SER A 72 -5.41 -5.83 1.99
N SER A 73 -6.64 -6.17 2.33
CA SER A 73 -7.05 -6.66 3.65
C SER A 73 -7.88 -7.90 3.37
N GLU A 74 -7.26 -9.07 3.49
CA GLU A 74 -7.89 -10.35 3.16
C GLU A 74 -7.91 -11.26 4.40
N CYS A 75 -8.62 -12.39 4.29
CA CYS A 75 -8.82 -13.32 5.40
C CYS A 75 -7.50 -13.98 5.82
N VAL A 76 -7.48 -14.57 7.01
CA VAL A 76 -6.34 -15.19 7.74
C VAL A 76 -5.50 -16.20 6.94
N ALA A 77 -5.94 -16.63 5.74
CA ALA A 77 -5.35 -17.74 5.00
C ALA A 77 -4.46 -17.31 3.81
N CYS A 78 -4.72 -16.17 3.19
CA CYS A 78 -3.91 -15.65 2.08
C CYS A 78 -4.23 -14.19 1.80
N THR A 79 -3.19 -13.42 1.47
CA THR A 79 -3.36 -12.12 0.84
C THR A 79 -2.84 -12.14 -0.60
N ILE A 80 -3.68 -11.78 -1.55
CA ILE A 80 -3.29 -11.53 -2.94
C ILE A 80 -2.83 -10.07 -3.06
N VAL A 81 -1.70 -9.87 -3.72
CA VAL A 81 -1.17 -8.54 -4.04
C VAL A 81 -1.29 -8.36 -5.55
N ASP A 82 -2.15 -7.45 -6.01
CA ASP A 82 -2.17 -7.07 -7.43
C ASP A 82 -1.01 -6.10 -7.72
N PRO A 83 0.00 -6.49 -8.52
CA PRO A 83 1.11 -5.60 -8.86
C PRO A 83 0.64 -4.33 -9.56
N ARG A 84 -0.48 -4.36 -10.30
CA ARG A 84 -1.05 -3.16 -10.94
C ARG A 84 -1.48 -2.13 -9.91
N LEU A 85 -2.11 -2.56 -8.81
CA LEU A 85 -2.54 -1.65 -7.75
C LEU A 85 -1.33 -1.05 -7.02
N VAL A 86 -0.31 -1.87 -6.76
CA VAL A 86 0.96 -1.41 -6.17
C VAL A 86 1.63 -0.36 -7.07
N LEU A 87 1.76 -0.64 -8.36
CA LEU A 87 2.40 0.25 -9.33
C LEU A 87 1.61 1.55 -9.52
N VAL A 88 0.30 1.48 -9.71
CA VAL A 88 -0.56 2.67 -9.83
C VAL A 88 -0.47 3.56 -8.59
N THR A 89 -0.45 2.96 -7.40
CA THR A 89 -0.28 3.68 -6.13
C THR A 89 1.09 4.36 -6.05
N ALA A 90 2.16 3.63 -6.38
CA ALA A 90 3.52 4.15 -6.35
C ALA A 90 3.73 5.30 -7.36
N LEU A 91 3.23 5.13 -8.59
CA LEU A 91 3.27 6.15 -9.63
C LEU A 91 2.48 7.40 -9.22
N LYS A 92 1.29 7.23 -8.64
CA LYS A 92 0.48 8.37 -8.16
C LYS A 92 1.18 9.20 -7.09
N ALA A 93 1.91 8.55 -6.19
CA ALA A 93 2.64 9.22 -5.13
C ALA A 93 4.00 9.79 -5.58
N ASN A 94 4.40 9.59 -6.85
CA ASN A 94 5.73 9.90 -7.36
C ASN A 94 6.83 9.21 -6.52
N ALA A 95 6.62 7.94 -6.18
CA ALA A 95 7.58 7.15 -5.42
C ALA A 95 8.72 6.65 -6.31
N SER A 96 9.95 6.70 -5.80
CA SER A 96 11.14 6.12 -6.44
C SER A 96 11.44 4.70 -5.94
N ALA A 97 10.89 4.34 -4.77
CA ALA A 97 11.02 3.00 -4.20
C ALA A 97 9.79 2.68 -3.33
N ILE A 98 9.59 1.38 -3.06
CA ILE A 98 8.54 0.88 -2.16
C ILE A 98 9.14 -0.07 -1.12
N VAL A 99 8.57 -0.07 0.08
CA VAL A 99 8.72 -1.16 1.05
C VAL A 99 7.38 -1.87 1.13
N LEU A 100 7.36 -3.18 0.87
CA LEU A 100 6.16 -4.00 1.00
C LEU A 100 6.25 -4.82 2.29
N ALA A 101 5.16 -4.87 3.04
CA ALA A 101 5.05 -5.67 4.24
C ALA A 101 3.64 -6.25 4.38
N HIS A 102 3.55 -7.41 5.00
CA HIS A 102 2.30 -7.99 5.45
C HIS A 102 2.44 -8.48 6.89
N ASN A 103 1.35 -8.49 7.64
CA ASN A 103 1.31 -9.11 8.96
C ASN A 103 0.83 -10.57 8.83
N HIS A 104 1.13 -11.40 9.83
CA HIS A 104 0.46 -12.68 10.01
C HIS A 104 -0.26 -12.67 11.37
N PRO A 105 -1.60 -12.82 11.42
CA PRO A 105 -2.35 -12.80 12.67
C PRO A 105 -1.88 -13.82 13.70
N SER A 106 -1.34 -14.96 13.25
CA SER A 106 -0.81 -16.03 14.08
C SER A 106 0.52 -15.69 14.78
N GLY A 107 1.18 -14.59 14.41
CA GLY A 107 2.47 -14.17 14.96
C GLY A 107 3.68 -15.01 14.50
N GLY A 108 3.47 -16.03 13.66
CA GLY A 108 4.54 -16.84 13.08
C GLY A 108 5.17 -16.19 11.85
N VAL A 109 6.50 -16.24 11.74
CA VAL A 109 7.27 -15.76 10.57
C VAL A 109 7.41 -16.81 9.45
N ASN A 110 6.77 -17.97 9.59
CA ASN A 110 6.88 -19.07 8.64
C ASN A 110 5.88 -18.87 7.49
N GLN A 111 6.38 -18.37 6.35
CA GLN A 111 5.58 -18.24 5.15
C GLN A 111 5.32 -19.63 4.53
N VAL A 112 4.05 -19.96 4.31
CA VAL A 112 3.68 -21.01 3.35
C VAL A 112 3.78 -20.39 1.97
N THR A 113 4.71 -20.87 1.15
CA THR A 113 4.89 -20.41 -0.22
C THR A 113 3.62 -20.71 -1.01
N GLN A 114 2.88 -19.67 -1.43
CA GLN A 114 1.75 -19.84 -2.34
C GLN A 114 2.32 -20.05 -3.75
N THR A 115 2.36 -21.31 -4.19
CA THR A 115 2.63 -21.67 -5.58
C THR A 115 1.42 -21.29 -6.43
N GLY A 116 1.64 -20.38 -7.38
CA GLY A 116 0.70 -20.10 -8.48
C GLY A 116 0.74 -21.19 -9.56
#